data_AF-A0A376ZST0-F1
#
_entry.id   AF-A0A376ZST0-F1
#
_cell.length_a   1.000
_cell.length_b   1.000
_cell.length_c   1.000
_cell.angle_alpha   90.00
_cell.angle_beta   90.00
_cell.angle_gamma   90.00
#
_symmetry.space_group_name_H-M   'P 1'
#
loop_
_entity.id
_entity.type
_entity.pdbx_description
1 polymer ?
#
loop_
_entity_poly.entity_id
_entity_poly.type
_entity_poly.pdbx_seq_one_letter_code
_entity_poly.pdbx_strand_id
1 'polypeptide(L)'
;MSSYGPEAKQDYAVRLEGPIVEDILQFELENLPGQSAARRWWRRHHKAEENRQPGEAQVLLVWRDNEEHRDDIERHYLKMLTQARREVIIANAYFFPGYRFLHALRKAARRGCGSN
;
A
#
# COMPACT_ATOMS: atom_id res chain seq x y z
N MET A 1 26.30 -13.28 15.97
CA MET A 1 26.45 -11.93 15.34
C MET A 1 25.10 -11.25 15.50
N SER A 2 25.02 -10.23 16.35
CA SER A 2 23.76 -9.54 16.65
C SER A 2 23.48 -8.54 15.53
N SER A 3 22.39 -8.73 14.77
CA SER A 3 21.97 -7.86 13.66
C SER A 3 21.16 -6.65 14.13
N TYR A 4 21.52 -6.04 15.26
CA TYR A 4 20.76 -4.94 15.85
C TYR A 4 21.70 -3.81 16.26
N GLY A 5 21.36 -2.58 15.83
CA GLY A 5 22.13 -1.36 16.03
C GLY A 5 21.66 -0.27 15.05
N PRO A 6 22.08 1.00 15.23
CA PRO A 6 21.67 2.11 14.36
C PRO A 6 21.98 1.91 12.87
N GLU A 7 23.00 1.10 12.57
CA GLU A 7 23.48 0.78 11.23
C GLU A 7 22.90 -0.52 10.66
N ALA A 8 22.05 -1.23 11.42
CA ALA A 8 21.39 -2.44 10.94
C ALA A 8 20.23 -2.10 9.98
N LYS A 9 19.82 -3.07 9.15
CA LYS A 9 18.60 -2.93 8.33
C LYS A 9 17.42 -2.61 9.24
N GLN A 10 16.83 -1.44 9.03
CA GLN A 10 15.61 -1.04 9.70
C GLN A 10 14.43 -1.58 8.91
N ASP A 11 13.67 -2.47 9.52
CA ASP A 11 12.37 -2.92 9.01
C ASP A 11 11.24 -2.21 9.77
N TYR A 12 10.15 -1.96 9.06
CA TYR A 12 8.96 -1.32 9.62
C TYR A 12 7.78 -2.28 9.53
N ALA A 13 7.01 -2.38 10.61
CA ALA A 13 5.77 -3.13 10.67
C ALA A 13 4.71 -2.32 11.42
N VAL A 14 3.46 -2.54 11.08
CA VAL A 14 2.30 -1.91 11.74
C VAL A 14 1.30 -2.98 12.13
N ARG A 15 0.62 -2.79 13.27
CA ARG A 15 -0.57 -3.57 13.62
C ARG A 15 -1.79 -2.89 13.00
N LEU A 16 -2.60 -3.67 12.30
CA LEU A 16 -3.82 -3.19 11.66
C LEU A 16 -5.04 -3.68 12.43
N GLU A 17 -6.04 -2.81 12.55
CA GLU A 17 -7.32 -3.12 13.18
C GLU A 17 -8.46 -2.56 12.31
N GLY A 18 -9.63 -3.21 12.39
CA GLY A 18 -10.80 -2.85 11.61
C GLY A 18 -10.94 -3.63 10.30
N PRO A 19 -11.80 -3.16 9.37
CA PRO A 19 -12.23 -3.94 8.21
C PRO A 19 -11.12 -4.42 7.28
N ILE A 20 -10.00 -3.71 7.24
CA ILE A 20 -8.82 -4.07 6.42
C ILE A 20 -8.28 -5.48 6.72
N VAL A 21 -8.49 -5.99 7.94
CA VAL A 21 -8.05 -7.35 8.31
C VAL A 21 -8.77 -8.40 7.48
N GLU A 22 -10.05 -8.19 7.17
CA GLU A 22 -10.83 -9.07 6.31
C GLU A 22 -10.30 -9.01 4.87
N ASP A 23 -10.01 -7.81 4.34
CA ASP A 23 -9.43 -7.65 3.00
C ASP A 23 -8.12 -8.44 2.86
N ILE A 24 -7.26 -8.41 3.89
CA ILE A 24 -5.98 -9.15 3.94
C ILE A 24 -6.23 -10.66 3.99
N LEU A 25 -7.10 -11.12 4.89
CA LEU A 25 -7.44 -12.54 5.01
C LEU A 25 -8.00 -13.09 3.69
N GLN A 26 -8.89 -12.34 3.05
CA GLN A 26 -9.46 -12.73 1.76
C GLN A 26 -8.39 -12.79 0.67
N PHE A 27 -7.52 -11.79 0.61
CA PHE A 27 -6.38 -11.81 -0.31
C PHE A 27 -5.50 -13.06 -0.11
N GLU A 28 -5.20 -13.45 1.13
CA GLU A 28 -4.42 -14.65 1.43
C GLU A 28 -5.13 -15.92 0.97
N LEU A 29 -6.42 -16.09 1.32
CA LEU A 29 -7.21 -17.25 0.91
C LEU A 29 -7.31 -17.39 -0.60
N GLU A 30 -7.56 -16.29 -1.30
CA GLU A 30 -7.56 -16.23 -2.76
C GLU A 30 -6.20 -16.62 -3.33
N ASN A 31 -5.10 -16.26 -2.68
CA ASN A 31 -3.75 -16.50 -3.17
C ASN A 31 -3.14 -17.86 -2.80
N LEU A 32 -3.86 -18.69 -2.05
CA LEU A 32 -3.46 -20.06 -1.80
C LEU A 32 -3.49 -20.92 -3.10
N PRO A 33 -2.55 -21.86 -3.25
CA PRO A 33 -2.53 -22.78 -4.39
C PRO A 33 -3.87 -23.54 -4.53
N GLY A 34 -4.40 -23.63 -5.75
CA GLY A 34 -5.62 -24.39 -6.05
C GLY A 34 -6.95 -23.67 -5.81
N GLN A 35 -6.96 -22.39 -5.43
CA GLN A 35 -8.17 -21.64 -5.08
C GLN A 35 -8.80 -20.80 -6.22
N SER A 36 -8.54 -21.13 -7.49
CA SER A 36 -8.98 -20.34 -8.65
C SER A 36 -10.50 -20.14 -8.75
N ALA A 37 -11.30 -21.07 -8.23
CA ALA A 37 -12.76 -20.96 -8.19
C ALA A 37 -13.26 -20.03 -7.07
N ALA A 38 -12.60 -20.05 -5.90
CA ALA A 38 -12.91 -19.16 -4.78
C ALA A 38 -12.65 -17.70 -5.17
N ARG A 39 -11.51 -17.42 -5.83
CA ARG A 39 -11.17 -16.08 -6.39
C ARG A 39 -12.31 -15.44 -7.19
N ARG A 40 -12.95 -16.20 -8.09
CA ARG A 40 -14.00 -15.67 -9.00
C ARG A 40 -15.35 -15.47 -8.32
N TRP A 41 -15.63 -16.21 -7.25
CA TRP A 41 -16.88 -16.07 -6.51
C TRP A 41 -16.82 -14.87 -5.56
N TRP A 42 -15.70 -14.71 -4.85
CA TRP A 42 -15.50 -13.61 -3.90
C TRP A 42 -15.32 -12.25 -4.56
N ARG A 43 -14.57 -12.12 -5.67
CA ARG A 43 -14.51 -10.86 -6.45
C ARG A 43 -15.88 -10.30 -6.85
N ARG A 44 -16.91 -11.15 -6.96
CA ARG A 44 -18.29 -10.73 -7.27
C ARG A 44 -19.11 -10.32 -6.05
N HIS A 45 -18.72 -10.73 -4.85
CA HIS A 45 -19.47 -10.50 -3.61
C HIS A 45 -18.75 -9.61 -2.60
N HIS A 46 -17.45 -9.34 -2.78
CA HIS A 46 -16.69 -8.50 -1.87
C HIS A 46 -17.08 -7.03 -2.07
N LYS A 47 -17.78 -6.48 -1.08
CA LYS A 47 -18.02 -5.05 -0.96
C LYS A 47 -17.10 -4.55 0.16
N ALA A 48 -16.36 -3.47 -0.09
CA ALA A 48 -15.52 -2.87 0.94
C ALA A 48 -16.40 -2.54 2.15
N GLU A 49 -16.07 -3.14 3.29
CA GLU A 49 -16.76 -2.90 4.54
C GLU A 49 -16.44 -1.48 5.03
N GLU A 50 -17.47 -0.73 5.42
CA GLU A 50 -17.30 0.63 5.89
C GLU A 50 -16.83 0.62 7.34
N ASN A 51 -15.66 1.22 7.60
CA ASN A 51 -15.20 1.38 8.97
C ASN A 51 -16.06 2.44 9.68
N ARG A 52 -17.00 1.98 10.53
CA ARG A 52 -17.93 2.86 11.28
C ARG A 52 -17.27 3.62 12.42
N GLN A 53 -16.05 3.25 12.82
CA GLN A 53 -15.29 3.92 13.87
C GLN A 53 -13.84 4.13 13.38
N PRO A 54 -13.63 4.97 12.36
CA PRO A 54 -12.31 5.18 11.81
C PRO A 54 -11.43 5.93 12.81
N GLY A 55 -10.17 5.50 12.93
CA GLY A 55 -9.13 6.27 13.60
C GLY A 55 -8.62 7.41 12.71
N GLU A 56 -7.45 7.94 13.03
CA GLU A 56 -6.81 9.03 12.27
C GLU A 56 -6.15 8.56 10.96
N ALA A 57 -6.10 7.25 10.72
CA ALA A 57 -5.44 6.65 9.57
C ALA A 57 -6.44 6.00 8.60
N GLN A 58 -6.16 6.11 7.31
CA GLN A 58 -6.82 5.35 6.24
C GLN A 58 -5.85 4.32 5.70
N VAL A 59 -6.33 3.10 5.49
CA VAL A 59 -5.52 1.98 4.99
C VAL A 59 -6.20 1.38 3.78
N LEU A 60 -5.40 0.98 2.80
CA LEU A 60 -5.82 0.27 1.60
C LEU A 60 -4.85 -0.86 1.34
N LEU A 61 -5.37 -2.08 1.16
CA LEU A 61 -4.57 -3.20 0.70
C LEU A 61 -4.32 -3.05 -0.81
N VAL A 62 -3.05 -3.00 -1.20
CA VAL A 62 -2.62 -2.99 -2.60
C VAL A 62 -1.53 -4.04 -2.75
N TRP A 63 -1.66 -4.90 -3.75
CA TRP A 63 -0.66 -5.92 -4.06
C TRP A 63 -0.23 -5.83 -5.52
N ARG A 64 0.79 -6.60 -5.87
CA ARG A 64 1.29 -6.74 -7.24
C ARG A 64 1.48 -8.20 -7.56
N ASP A 65 1.16 -8.59 -8.79
CA ASP A 65 1.51 -9.89 -9.34
C ASP A 65 2.20 -9.77 -10.70
N ASN A 66 2.58 -10.91 -11.29
CA ASN A 66 3.26 -10.96 -12.58
C ASN A 66 2.31 -10.89 -13.79
N GLU A 67 1.00 -10.87 -13.58
CA GLU A 67 -0.02 -11.08 -14.61
C GLU A 67 -0.89 -9.83 -14.74
N GLU A 68 -1.98 -9.74 -13.98
CA GLU A 68 -3.01 -8.71 -14.10
C GLU A 68 -2.70 -7.44 -13.31
N HIS A 69 -1.95 -7.55 -12.20
CA HIS A 69 -1.77 -6.50 -11.20
C HIS A 69 -0.32 -5.98 -11.16
N ARG A 70 0.32 -5.82 -12.33
CA ARG A 70 1.77 -5.58 -12.42
C ARG A 70 2.25 -4.22 -11.91
N ASP A 71 1.39 -3.20 -11.95
CA ASP A 71 1.73 -1.80 -11.66
C ASP A 71 0.80 -1.14 -10.63
N ASP A 72 -0.04 -1.91 -9.93
CA ASP A 72 -1.08 -1.38 -9.05
C ASP A 72 -0.51 -0.61 -7.85
N ILE A 73 0.61 -1.07 -7.28
CA ILE A 73 1.33 -0.35 -6.23
C ILE A 73 1.79 1.02 -6.73
N GLU A 74 2.37 1.10 -7.94
CA GLU A 74 2.81 2.38 -8.52
C GLU A 74 1.62 3.30 -8.80
N ARG A 75 0.53 2.78 -9.37
CA ARG A 75 -0.69 3.56 -9.64
C ARG A 75 -1.25 4.20 -8.37
N HIS A 76 -1.26 3.46 -7.26
CA HIS A 76 -1.74 3.98 -5.98
C HIS A 76 -0.78 5.02 -5.39
N TYR A 77 0.53 4.81 -5.48
CA TYR A 77 1.49 5.86 -5.14
C TYR A 77 1.25 7.14 -5.93
N LEU A 78 1.09 7.06 -7.26
CA LEU A 78 0.80 8.24 -8.09
C LEU A 78 -0.48 8.95 -7.64
N LYS A 79 -1.55 8.20 -7.38
CA LYS A 79 -2.81 8.76 -6.87
C LYS A 79 -2.59 9.49 -5.54
N MET A 80 -1.97 8.85 -4.56
CA MET A 80 -1.70 9.43 -3.25
C MET A 80 -0.80 10.67 -3.35
N LEU A 81 0.29 10.59 -4.12
CA LEU A 81 1.18 11.72 -4.36
C LEU A 81 0.45 12.91 -4.97
N THR A 82 -0.42 12.70 -5.96
CA THR A 82 -1.16 13.81 -6.60
C THR A 82 -2.16 14.49 -5.66
N GLN A 83 -2.67 13.77 -4.66
CA GLN A 83 -3.62 14.27 -3.68
C GLN A 83 -2.96 14.85 -2.43
N ALA A 84 -1.72 14.46 -2.11
CA ALA A 84 -0.99 14.94 -0.94
C ALA A 84 -0.91 16.48 -0.86
N ARG A 85 -1.05 16.99 0.37
CA ARG A 85 -1.09 18.43 0.70
C ARG A 85 -0.06 18.86 1.75
N ARG A 86 0.32 17.99 2.70
CA ARG A 86 1.15 18.36 3.86
C ARG A 86 2.50 17.64 3.89
N GLU A 87 2.50 16.32 3.84
CA GLU A 87 3.72 15.53 3.97
C GLU A 87 3.57 14.22 3.18
N VAL A 88 4.70 13.69 2.72
CA VAL A 88 4.79 12.36 2.12
C VAL A 88 6.00 11.67 2.75
N ILE A 89 5.76 10.57 3.46
CA ILE A 89 6.82 9.71 4.01
C ILE A 89 6.87 8.44 3.16
N ILE A 90 8.05 8.11 2.65
CA ILE A 90 8.31 6.87 1.91
C ILE A 90 9.43 6.13 2.63
N ALA A 91 9.09 5.04 3.31
CA ALA A 91 10.06 4.13 3.91
C ALA A 91 10.20 2.91 2.99
N ASN A 92 11.36 2.75 2.35
CA ASN A 92 11.63 1.64 1.43
C ASN A 92 13.11 1.25 1.49
N ALA A 93 13.41 -0.03 1.33
CA ALA A 93 14.77 -0.52 1.18
C ALA A 93 15.39 -0.17 -0.18
N TYR A 94 14.57 0.05 -1.22
CA TYR A 94 15.00 0.36 -2.58
C TYR A 94 14.12 1.46 -3.20
N PHE A 95 14.75 2.44 -3.85
CA PHE A 95 14.03 3.54 -4.50
C PHE A 95 14.45 3.71 -5.96
N PHE A 96 13.77 3.01 -6.86
CA PHE A 96 13.99 3.04 -8.30
C PHE A 96 12.72 3.50 -9.06
N PRO A 97 12.28 4.75 -8.86
CA PRO A 97 11.01 5.23 -9.42
C PRO A 97 11.07 5.45 -10.94
N GLY A 98 9.94 5.20 -11.62
CA GLY A 98 9.76 5.62 -13.00
C GLY A 98 9.57 7.14 -13.15
N TYR A 99 9.61 7.64 -14.39
CA TYR A 99 9.44 9.06 -14.71
C TYR A 99 8.15 9.67 -14.14
N ARG A 100 7.03 8.94 -14.24
CA ARG A 100 5.72 9.40 -13.75
C ARG A 100 5.72 9.63 -12.24
N PHE A 101 6.38 8.75 -11.50
CA PHE A 101 6.49 8.85 -10.05
C PHE A 101 7.30 10.08 -9.66
N LEU A 102 8.48 10.28 -10.26
CA LEU A 102 9.32 11.45 -10.00
C LEU A 102 8.58 12.76 -10.33
N HIS A 103 7.83 12.79 -11.44
CA HIS A 103 7.02 13.94 -11.81
C HIS A 103 5.92 14.23 -10.76
N ALA A 104 5.21 13.19 -10.30
CA ALA A 104 4.17 13.32 -9.28
C ALA A 104 4.74 13.78 -7.93
N LEU A 105 5.88 13.22 -7.52
CA LEU A 105 6.58 13.59 -6.30
C LEU A 105 7.04 15.06 -6.34
N ARG A 106 7.64 15.50 -7.45
CA ARG A 106 8.00 16.91 -7.66
C ARG A 106 6.78 17.83 -7.58
N LYS A 107 5.65 17.41 -8.16
CA LYS A 107 4.39 18.18 -8.07
C LYS A 107 3.88 18.25 -6.63
N ALA A 108 4.03 17.18 -5.84
CA ALA A 108 3.68 17.16 -4.42
C ALA A 108 4.55 18.12 -3.61
N ALA A 109 5.87 18.08 -3.79
CA ALA A 109 6.79 19.00 -3.14
C ALA A 109 6.44 20.48 -3.43
N ARG A 110 6.10 20.80 -4.69
CA ARG A 110 5.67 22.15 -5.08
C ARG A 110 4.35 22.60 -4.45
N ARG A 111 3.52 21.69 -3.94
CA ARG A 111 2.30 22.02 -3.18
C ARG A 111 2.58 22.31 -1.70
N GLY A 112 3.83 22.19 -1.26
CA GLY A 112 4.21 22.34 0.15
C GLY A 112 4.34 21.01 0.90
N CYS A 113 4.29 19.87 0.21
CA CYS A 113 4.58 18.59 0.85
C CYS A 113 6.08 18.45 1.15
N GLY A 114 6.46 18.35 2.43
CA GLY A 114 7.85 18.20 2.85
C GLY A 114 8.48 19.45 3.48
N SER A 115 7.69 20.49 3.77
CA SER A 115 8.10 21.63 4.57
C SER A 115 7.75 21.39 6.05
N ASN A 116 8.63 20.70 6.78
CA ASN A 116 8.69 20.78 8.25
C ASN A 116 10.13 20.62 8.71
#